data_AF-A0AAD5YFQ4-F1
#
_entry.id   AF-A0AAD5YFQ4-F1
#
_cell.length_a   1.000
_cell.length_b   1.000
_cell.length_c   1.000
_cell.angle_alpha   90.00
_cell.angle_beta   90.00
_cell.angle_gamma   90.00
#
_symmetry.space_group_name_H-M   'P 1'
#
loop_
_entity.id
_entity.type
_entity.pdbx_description
1 polymer ?
#
loop_
_entity_poly.entity_id
_entity_poly.type
_entity_poly.pdbx_seq_one_letter_code
_entity_poly.pdbx_strand_id
1 'polypeptide(L)'
;MAATSQEASSFSSTSFDYLIIGGGTGGLTVAARLAENPKITVGVLEAGPYLPDMTTIKVPGYCWQNVGNPDVDWMFKSVPQKNLHGRQLALTRGKILGGTSALNFTLMSRAAASEYDALESLGNDGWNWNEILRYSRKSETLASIPSEDAQKYNITPEEGSYGTNGPIARSFPVAYSELDLPFLETLEELGVKTVSDPQTGNIVGSWMASFSIDRKTVSRSYAITGYYQPNMHRPNFHVLTSAHVTKILTRRDADGVVATGVQFKHNNVIYAASAKQEVILSAGAFQTPQILELSGIGNPSILKEHGLETVIDLPGVGENLHPAVAKHHTELYFNEQKGLFTSPFSAVAILPLQGFSSHSATEKIAQSVKGLNADSPVEKLFKQWIDDPNHGQMELALSLRLRPNVGVHLDDADMLVEAVKFIRKLTLTLPLEQFHQEFVEPGPKIQTDKETTRNGLSNLDLLASFGYSEYAP
;
A
#
# COMPACT_ATOMS: atom_id res chain seq x y z
N MET A 1 -1.76 -26.34 -4.07
CA MET A 1 -2.84 -27.08 -4.77
C MET A 1 -4.14 -26.30 -4.56
N ALA A 2 -4.98 -26.18 -5.59
CA ALA A 2 -6.30 -25.56 -5.42
C ALA A 2 -7.13 -26.42 -4.46
N ALA A 3 -7.90 -25.76 -3.60
CA ALA A 3 -8.76 -26.48 -2.67
C ALA A 3 -9.80 -27.30 -3.44
N THR A 4 -10.15 -28.48 -2.92
CA THR A 4 -11.11 -29.39 -3.54
C THR A 4 -12.55 -28.98 -3.24
N SER A 5 -13.51 -29.46 -4.05
CA SER A 5 -14.94 -29.27 -3.75
C SER A 5 -15.35 -29.86 -2.39
N GLN A 6 -14.66 -30.90 -1.93
CA GLN A 6 -14.85 -31.49 -0.62
C GLN A 6 -14.39 -30.56 0.51
N GLU A 7 -13.28 -29.83 0.31
CA GLU A 7 -12.80 -28.83 1.26
C GLU A 7 -13.74 -27.64 1.36
N ALA A 8 -14.31 -27.16 0.25
CA ALA A 8 -15.32 -26.09 0.28
C ALA A 8 -16.61 -26.51 1.01
N SER A 9 -17.08 -27.73 0.78
CA SER A 9 -18.23 -28.29 1.52
C SER A 9 -17.92 -28.44 3.01
N SER A 10 -16.73 -28.92 3.37
CA SER A 10 -16.29 -29.05 4.77
C SER A 10 -16.12 -27.70 5.45
N PHE A 11 -15.61 -26.69 4.73
CA PHE A 11 -15.50 -25.33 5.25
C PHE A 11 -16.90 -24.76 5.51
N SER A 12 -17.82 -24.94 4.57
CA SER A 12 -19.20 -24.44 4.68
C SER A 12 -19.98 -25.06 5.84
N SER A 13 -19.70 -26.31 6.20
CA SER A 13 -20.32 -26.98 7.35
C SER A 13 -19.64 -26.68 8.69
N THR A 14 -18.48 -26.01 8.67
CA THR A 14 -17.76 -25.64 9.89
C THR A 14 -18.43 -24.44 10.56
N SER A 15 -18.51 -24.49 11.89
CA SER A 15 -19.18 -23.47 12.68
C SER A 15 -18.17 -22.46 13.25
N PHE A 16 -17.93 -21.39 12.52
CA PHE A 16 -16.94 -20.37 12.86
C PHE A 16 -17.47 -19.37 13.90
N ASP A 17 -16.59 -18.92 14.79
CA ASP A 17 -16.84 -17.74 15.62
C ASP A 17 -16.62 -16.48 14.79
N TYR A 18 -15.52 -16.43 14.04
CA TYR A 18 -15.15 -15.32 13.17
C TYR A 18 -14.90 -15.79 11.74
N LEU A 19 -15.48 -15.08 10.77
CA LEU A 19 -15.19 -15.25 9.35
C LEU A 19 -14.48 -14.01 8.81
N ILE A 20 -13.27 -14.18 8.30
CA ILE A 20 -12.48 -13.13 7.65
C ILE A 20 -12.60 -13.26 6.13
N ILE A 21 -12.99 -12.17 5.48
CA ILE A 21 -13.08 -12.04 4.03
C ILE A 21 -11.77 -11.44 3.52
N GLY A 22 -10.95 -12.24 2.84
CA GLY A 22 -9.66 -11.83 2.30
C GLY A 22 -8.49 -12.27 3.19
N GLY A 23 -7.66 -13.16 2.65
CA GLY A 23 -6.43 -13.65 3.29
C GLY A 23 -5.22 -12.76 3.00
N GLY A 24 -5.41 -11.44 3.02
CA GLY A 24 -4.37 -10.44 2.79
C GLY A 24 -3.59 -10.06 4.06
N THR A 25 -2.89 -8.92 4.00
CA THR A 25 -2.06 -8.41 5.10
C THR A 25 -2.83 -8.26 6.42
N GLY A 26 -3.96 -7.56 6.40
CA GLY A 26 -4.80 -7.39 7.58
C GLY A 26 -5.53 -8.67 7.98
N GLY A 27 -6.12 -9.37 7.00
CA GLY A 27 -6.95 -10.54 7.26
C GLY A 27 -6.21 -11.70 7.92
N LEU A 28 -5.02 -12.06 7.42
CA LEU A 28 -4.21 -13.10 8.06
C LEU A 28 -3.66 -12.68 9.43
N THR A 29 -3.35 -11.39 9.60
CA THR A 29 -2.93 -10.85 10.91
C THR A 29 -4.03 -11.03 11.94
N VAL A 30 -5.25 -10.57 11.64
CA VAL A 30 -6.41 -10.70 12.53
C VAL A 30 -6.72 -12.17 12.79
N ALA A 31 -6.76 -13.00 11.75
CA ALA A 31 -7.08 -14.41 11.88
C ALA A 31 -6.09 -15.15 12.79
N ALA A 32 -4.79 -14.93 12.59
CA ALA A 32 -3.75 -15.56 13.39
C ALA A 32 -3.81 -15.15 14.88
N ARG A 33 -4.14 -13.88 15.16
CA ARG A 33 -4.29 -13.38 16.53
C ARG A 33 -5.55 -13.92 17.21
N LEU A 34 -6.70 -13.94 16.53
CA LEU A 34 -7.92 -14.55 17.06
C LEU A 34 -7.72 -16.04 17.37
N ALA A 35 -7.03 -16.76 16.48
CA ALA A 35 -6.73 -18.18 16.64
C ALA A 35 -5.70 -18.50 17.74
N GLU A 36 -5.07 -17.50 18.38
CA GLU A 36 -4.22 -17.73 19.57
C GLU A 36 -5.04 -18.30 20.73
N ASN A 37 -6.33 -17.98 20.80
CA ASN A 37 -7.25 -18.61 21.73
C ASN A 37 -7.82 -19.90 21.13
N PRO A 38 -7.51 -21.09 21.66
CA PRO A 38 -7.95 -22.37 21.10
C PRO A 38 -9.48 -22.58 21.19
N LYS A 39 -10.20 -21.74 21.93
CA LYS A 39 -11.67 -21.76 22.01
C LYS A 39 -12.36 -21.00 20.89
N ILE A 40 -11.61 -20.21 20.11
CA ILE A 40 -12.13 -19.40 19.01
C ILE A 40 -11.83 -20.11 17.69
N THR A 41 -12.87 -20.44 16.93
CA THR A 41 -12.75 -21.04 15.60
C THR A 41 -12.82 -19.96 14.53
N VAL A 42 -11.78 -19.89 13.70
CA VAL A 42 -11.57 -18.80 12.74
C VAL A 42 -11.53 -19.36 11.32
N GLY A 43 -12.32 -18.79 10.41
CA GLY A 43 -12.30 -19.11 8.99
C GLY A 43 -11.83 -17.93 8.15
N VAL A 44 -10.98 -18.18 7.16
CA VAL A 44 -10.53 -17.17 6.18
C VAL A 44 -10.89 -17.64 4.78
N LEU A 45 -11.54 -16.77 4.01
CA LEU A 45 -11.84 -16.99 2.59
C LEU A 45 -10.96 -16.08 1.74
N GLU A 46 -10.12 -16.67 0.88
CA GLU A 46 -9.22 -15.95 -0.02
C GLU A 46 -9.54 -16.28 -1.47
N ALA A 47 -9.69 -15.24 -2.31
CA ALA A 47 -10.04 -15.42 -3.71
C ALA A 47 -8.88 -15.96 -4.56
N GLY A 48 -7.64 -15.62 -4.22
CA GLY A 48 -6.44 -16.10 -4.88
C GLY A 48 -5.97 -17.49 -4.42
N PRO A 49 -4.98 -18.06 -5.13
CA PRO A 49 -4.39 -19.35 -4.76
C PRO A 49 -3.43 -19.21 -3.56
N TYR A 50 -2.98 -20.36 -3.03
CA TYR A 50 -1.82 -20.43 -2.14
C TYR A 50 -0.60 -20.98 -2.90
N LEU A 51 0.40 -20.12 -3.13
CA LEU A 51 1.62 -20.43 -3.90
C LEU A 51 2.88 -20.11 -3.07
N PRO A 52 3.16 -20.86 -1.99
CA PRO A 52 4.25 -20.54 -1.06
C PRO A 52 5.65 -20.67 -1.68
N ASP A 53 5.77 -21.44 -2.76
CA ASP A 53 7.06 -21.75 -3.41
C ASP A 53 7.37 -20.88 -4.62
N MET A 54 6.53 -19.90 -4.95
CA MET A 54 6.73 -19.02 -6.10
C MET A 54 7.96 -18.12 -5.92
N THR A 55 9.01 -18.36 -6.72
CA THR A 55 10.29 -17.67 -6.62
C THR A 55 10.16 -16.15 -6.76
N THR A 56 9.31 -15.68 -7.67
CA THR A 56 9.09 -14.24 -7.90
C THR A 56 8.48 -13.51 -6.70
N ILE A 57 7.84 -14.24 -5.79
CA ILE A 57 7.33 -13.71 -4.52
C ILE A 57 8.39 -13.81 -3.43
N LYS A 58 9.05 -14.98 -3.31
CA LYS A 58 10.03 -15.25 -2.25
C LYS A 58 11.27 -14.36 -2.34
N VAL A 59 11.75 -14.12 -3.56
CA VAL A 59 12.95 -13.33 -3.84
C VAL A 59 12.53 -11.87 -4.05
N PRO A 60 12.86 -10.94 -3.13
CA PRO A 60 12.38 -9.55 -3.21
C PRO A 60 12.76 -8.84 -4.51
N GLY A 61 13.95 -9.10 -5.07
CA GLY A 61 14.42 -8.50 -6.33
C GLY A 61 13.55 -8.83 -7.55
N TYR A 62 12.70 -9.85 -7.49
CA TYR A 62 11.76 -10.22 -8.56
C TYR A 62 10.36 -9.61 -8.38
N CYS A 63 10.16 -8.71 -7.41
CA CYS A 63 8.84 -8.16 -7.11
C CYS A 63 8.12 -7.54 -8.34
N TRP A 64 8.87 -6.97 -9.27
CA TRP A 64 8.34 -6.39 -10.51
C TRP A 64 7.65 -7.41 -11.41
N GLN A 65 8.09 -8.67 -11.43
CA GLN A 65 7.49 -9.72 -12.27
C GLN A 65 6.07 -10.12 -11.84
N ASN A 66 5.64 -9.72 -10.64
CA ASN A 66 4.28 -10.00 -10.17
C ASN A 66 3.30 -8.86 -10.50
N VAL A 67 3.80 -7.67 -10.88
CA VAL A 67 2.95 -6.55 -11.28
C VAL A 67 2.38 -6.83 -12.67
N GLY A 68 1.05 -6.86 -12.80
CA GLY A 68 0.41 -7.24 -14.05
C GLY A 68 0.43 -8.74 -14.37
N ASN A 69 0.90 -9.58 -13.43
CA ASN A 69 0.84 -11.03 -13.60
C ASN A 69 -0.57 -11.55 -13.27
N PRO A 70 -1.34 -12.09 -14.24
CA PRO A 70 -2.73 -12.52 -14.03
C PRO A 70 -2.90 -13.65 -12.99
N ASP A 71 -1.83 -14.40 -12.69
CA ASP A 71 -1.87 -15.51 -11.73
C ASP A 71 -1.95 -15.00 -10.28
N VAL A 72 -1.41 -13.82 -10.00
CA VAL A 72 -1.24 -13.29 -8.63
C VAL A 72 -1.66 -11.82 -8.46
N ASP A 73 -1.97 -11.11 -9.53
CA ASP A 73 -2.51 -9.74 -9.54
C ASP A 73 -3.98 -9.76 -9.96
N TRP A 74 -4.79 -8.91 -9.33
CA TRP A 74 -6.14 -8.58 -9.80
C TRP A 74 -6.14 -7.77 -11.09
N MET A 75 -5.04 -7.06 -11.37
CA MET A 75 -4.85 -6.21 -12.54
C MET A 75 -5.97 -5.18 -12.73
N PHE A 76 -6.43 -4.60 -11.62
CA PHE A 76 -7.45 -3.57 -11.69
C PHE A 76 -6.95 -2.37 -12.51
N LYS A 77 -7.89 -1.72 -13.20
CA LYS A 77 -7.64 -0.49 -13.93
C LYS A 77 -8.61 0.58 -13.47
N SER A 78 -8.16 1.82 -13.44
CA SER A 78 -9.07 2.94 -13.28
C SER A 78 -10.00 3.08 -14.49
N VAL A 79 -11.10 3.82 -14.32
CA VAL A 79 -11.79 4.41 -15.46
C VAL A 79 -10.85 5.36 -16.22
N PRO A 80 -11.13 5.71 -17.48
CA PRO A 80 -10.43 6.79 -18.17
C PRO A 80 -10.39 8.08 -17.33
N GLN A 81 -9.20 8.56 -17.02
CA GLN A 81 -9.00 9.74 -16.18
C GLN A 81 -9.10 11.02 -17.03
N LYS A 82 -10.10 11.87 -16.75
CA LYS A 82 -10.36 13.10 -17.50
C LYS A 82 -9.13 14.04 -17.53
N ASN A 83 -8.45 14.17 -16.40
CA ASN A 83 -7.29 15.07 -16.26
C ASN A 83 -5.96 14.41 -16.67
N LEU A 84 -5.99 13.15 -17.11
CA LEU A 84 -4.86 12.46 -17.72
C LEU A 84 -5.17 12.04 -19.16
N HIS A 85 -5.90 12.88 -19.90
CA HIS A 85 -6.22 12.67 -21.32
C HIS A 85 -6.87 11.31 -21.63
N GLY A 86 -7.71 10.81 -20.73
CA GLY A 86 -8.42 9.54 -20.90
C GLY A 86 -7.59 8.30 -20.54
N ARG A 87 -6.38 8.45 -20.00
CA ARG A 87 -5.54 7.33 -19.58
C ARG A 87 -6.21 6.50 -18.49
N GLN A 88 -6.03 5.19 -18.55
CA GLN A 88 -6.37 4.27 -17.47
C GLN A 88 -5.11 3.92 -16.68
N LEU A 89 -5.20 3.98 -15.36
CA LEU A 89 -4.11 3.68 -14.45
C LEU A 89 -4.16 2.22 -14.02
N ALA A 90 -3.01 1.54 -14.03
CA ALA A 90 -2.88 0.22 -13.43
C ALA A 90 -2.93 0.34 -11.90
N LEU A 91 -3.80 -0.44 -11.27
CA LEU A 91 -4.07 -0.43 -9.84
C LEU A 91 -3.83 -1.83 -9.26
N THR A 92 -2.57 -2.30 -9.37
CA THR A 92 -2.14 -3.63 -8.94
C THR A 92 -2.53 -3.96 -7.50
N ARG A 93 -3.14 -5.13 -7.31
CA ARG A 93 -3.52 -5.67 -6.01
C ARG A 93 -3.30 -7.17 -6.00
N GLY A 94 -2.71 -7.69 -4.92
CA GLY A 94 -2.48 -9.13 -4.80
C GLY A 94 -3.77 -9.94 -4.78
N LYS A 95 -3.91 -10.86 -5.73
CA LYS A 95 -4.90 -11.93 -5.80
C LYS A 95 -4.23 -13.26 -5.47
N ILE A 96 -3.80 -13.41 -4.23
CA ILE A 96 -3.09 -14.57 -3.70
C ILE A 96 -3.23 -14.55 -2.17
N LEU A 97 -3.15 -15.71 -1.51
CA LEU A 97 -2.96 -15.73 -0.07
C LEU A 97 -1.73 -14.90 0.33
N GLY A 98 -1.89 -14.05 1.33
CA GLY A 98 -0.94 -12.98 1.67
C GLY A 98 -1.26 -11.61 1.06
N GLY A 99 -2.11 -11.57 0.03
CA GLY A 99 -2.57 -10.36 -0.66
C GLY A 99 -1.41 -9.52 -1.19
N THR A 100 -1.56 -8.19 -1.18
CA THR A 100 -0.54 -7.28 -1.70
C THR A 100 0.80 -7.35 -0.95
N SER A 101 0.87 -7.88 0.28
CA SER A 101 2.17 -8.10 0.94
C SER A 101 3.06 -9.11 0.22
N ALA A 102 2.48 -10.00 -0.58
CA ALA A 102 3.21 -10.95 -1.43
C ALA A 102 3.74 -10.31 -2.74
N LEU A 103 3.18 -9.17 -3.16
CA LEU A 103 3.55 -8.50 -4.42
C LEU A 103 4.28 -7.16 -4.21
N ASN A 104 4.12 -6.53 -3.04
CA ASN A 104 4.67 -5.20 -2.79
C ASN A 104 6.20 -5.16 -2.90
N PHE A 105 6.76 -3.95 -2.86
CA PHE A 105 8.21 -3.73 -2.98
C PHE A 105 8.96 -3.85 -1.65
N THR A 106 8.36 -4.51 -0.65
CA THR A 106 8.92 -4.78 0.69
C THR A 106 9.29 -3.58 1.56
N LEU A 107 9.24 -2.34 1.05
CA LEU A 107 9.53 -1.14 1.84
C LEU A 107 8.67 -1.09 3.12
N MET A 108 9.33 -0.91 4.26
CA MET A 108 8.71 -0.71 5.56
C MET A 108 9.10 0.67 6.09
N SER A 109 8.12 1.57 6.11
CA SER A 109 8.20 2.87 6.79
C SER A 109 6.86 3.17 7.47
N ARG A 110 6.88 4.09 8.41
CA ARG A 110 5.69 4.71 9.00
C ARG A 110 5.49 6.11 8.42
N ALA A 111 4.27 6.60 8.55
CA ALA A 111 3.93 8.00 8.30
C ALA A 111 4.42 8.88 9.48
N ALA A 112 4.29 10.21 9.36
CA ALA A 112 4.61 11.11 10.45
C ALA A 112 3.64 10.93 11.62
N ALA A 113 4.08 11.20 12.85
CA ALA A 113 3.24 11.09 14.05
C ALA A 113 1.95 11.92 13.92
N SER A 114 2.07 13.14 13.40
CA SER A 114 0.94 14.04 13.16
C SER A 114 -0.10 13.49 12.20
N GLU A 115 0.26 12.63 11.26
CA GLU A 115 -0.69 12.01 10.33
C GLU A 115 -1.53 10.93 11.03
N TYR A 116 -0.94 10.22 12.00
CA TYR A 116 -1.69 9.27 12.82
C TYR A 116 -2.53 9.97 13.87
N ASP A 117 -2.01 11.00 14.54
CA ASP A 117 -2.78 11.79 15.53
C ASP A 117 -3.98 12.49 14.90
N ALA A 118 -3.91 12.80 13.60
CA ALA A 118 -5.04 13.31 12.84
C ALA A 118 -6.23 12.32 12.80
N LEU A 119 -5.98 11.01 12.76
CA LEU A 119 -7.04 10.00 12.75
C LEU A 119 -7.87 10.04 14.05
N GLU A 120 -7.20 10.17 15.19
CA GLU A 120 -7.88 10.34 16.49
C GLU A 120 -8.68 11.65 16.52
N SER A 121 -8.10 12.73 16.00
CA SER A 121 -8.76 14.05 15.94
C SER A 121 -10.00 14.07 15.04
N LEU A 122 -10.10 13.11 14.11
CA LEU A 122 -11.28 12.86 13.27
C LEU A 122 -12.38 12.04 13.98
N GLY A 123 -12.21 11.71 15.26
CA GLY A 123 -13.18 10.99 16.07
C GLY A 123 -12.91 9.48 16.18
N ASN A 124 -11.69 9.03 15.87
CA ASN A 124 -11.29 7.63 16.02
C ASN A 124 -10.45 7.45 17.30
N ASP A 125 -11.10 7.50 18.46
CA ASP A 125 -10.44 7.38 19.77
C ASP A 125 -9.46 6.18 19.81
N GLY A 126 -8.22 6.43 20.23
CA GLY A 126 -7.16 5.42 20.30
C GLY A 126 -6.43 5.16 18.98
N TRP A 127 -6.81 5.79 17.87
CA TRP A 127 -6.07 5.76 16.60
C TRP A 127 -5.10 6.95 16.52
N ASN A 128 -4.09 6.95 17.40
CA ASN A 128 -3.05 7.98 17.46
C ASN A 128 -1.64 7.36 17.27
N TRP A 129 -0.62 8.22 17.18
CA TRP A 129 0.77 7.79 16.99
C TRP A 129 1.22 6.76 18.01
N ASN A 130 0.90 6.94 19.29
CA ASN A 130 1.38 6.07 20.36
C ASN A 130 0.86 4.65 20.22
N GLU A 131 -0.44 4.49 19.94
CA GLU A 131 -1.04 3.16 19.73
C GLU A 131 -0.58 2.54 18.41
N ILE A 132 -0.46 3.32 17.34
CA ILE A 132 0.08 2.83 16.07
C ILE A 132 1.53 2.35 16.22
N LEU A 133 2.39 3.11 16.91
CA LEU A 133 3.76 2.71 17.19
C LEU A 133 3.79 1.43 18.01
N ARG A 134 2.99 1.35 19.08
CA ARG A 134 2.88 0.15 19.94
C ARG A 134 2.54 -1.10 19.13
N TYR A 135 1.48 -1.06 18.30
CA TYR A 135 1.07 -2.23 17.52
C TYR A 135 2.00 -2.51 16.34
N SER A 136 2.62 -1.49 15.76
CA SER A 136 3.66 -1.67 14.75
C SER A 136 4.87 -2.40 15.31
N ARG A 137 5.32 -2.06 16.52
CA ARG A 137 6.40 -2.78 17.21
C ARG A 137 6.00 -4.20 17.59
N LYS A 138 4.72 -4.45 17.86
CA LYS A 138 4.21 -5.81 18.12
C LYS A 138 4.20 -6.68 16.86
N SER A 139 4.12 -6.07 15.66
CA SER A 139 4.01 -6.80 14.39
C SER A 139 5.36 -7.14 13.77
N GLU A 140 6.43 -6.43 14.13
CA GLU A 140 7.74 -6.57 13.48
C GLU A 140 8.89 -7.00 14.42
N THR A 141 9.97 -7.51 13.83
CA THR A 141 11.26 -7.74 14.47
C THR A 141 12.37 -7.14 13.62
N LEU A 142 13.05 -6.12 14.12
CA LEU A 142 14.24 -5.57 13.47
C LEU A 142 15.41 -6.54 13.63
N ALA A 143 15.99 -6.96 12.50
CA ALA A 143 17.21 -7.75 12.46
C ALA A 143 18.43 -6.92 12.91
N SER A 144 19.46 -7.59 13.44
CA SER A 144 20.73 -6.94 13.78
C SER A 144 21.35 -6.23 12.57
N ILE A 145 21.78 -5.00 12.79
CA ILE A 145 22.45 -4.15 11.81
C ILE A 145 23.96 -4.28 12.04
N PRO A 146 24.76 -4.67 11.03
CA PRO A 146 26.21 -4.67 11.17
C PRO A 146 26.72 -3.27 11.53
N SER A 147 27.68 -3.18 12.45
CA SER A 147 28.19 -1.89 12.93
C SER A 147 28.81 -1.04 11.82
N GLU A 148 29.43 -1.68 10.83
CA GLU A 148 29.97 -1.01 9.64
C GLU A 148 28.85 -0.37 8.80
N ASP A 149 27.79 -1.12 8.51
CA ASP A 149 26.61 -0.60 7.78
C ASP A 149 25.95 0.54 8.56
N ALA A 150 25.77 0.37 9.88
CA ALA A 150 25.15 1.37 10.75
C ALA A 150 25.93 2.69 10.74
N GLN A 151 27.27 2.63 10.83
CA GLN A 151 28.11 3.81 10.78
C GLN A 151 28.15 4.43 9.37
N LYS A 152 28.36 3.62 8.33
CA LYS A 152 28.51 4.08 6.95
C LYS A 152 27.25 4.78 6.43
N TYR A 153 26.08 4.25 6.76
CA TYR A 153 24.80 4.72 6.23
C TYR A 153 23.96 5.54 7.23
N ASN A 154 24.57 5.98 8.33
CA ASN A 154 23.92 6.75 9.39
C ASN A 154 22.63 6.09 9.91
N ILE A 155 22.67 4.79 10.21
CA ILE A 155 21.49 4.04 10.69
C ILE A 155 21.61 3.85 12.19
N THR A 156 20.82 4.60 12.97
CA THR A 156 20.85 4.53 14.45
C THR A 156 19.43 4.40 14.99
N PRO A 157 18.90 3.17 15.09
CA PRO A 157 17.58 2.92 15.68
C PRO A 157 17.50 3.47 17.11
N GLU A 158 16.49 4.30 17.36
CA GLU A 158 16.21 4.82 18.70
C GLU A 158 15.52 3.76 19.58
N GLU A 159 15.66 3.91 20.89
CA GLU A 159 15.03 2.99 21.82
C GLU A 159 13.51 3.03 21.66
N GLY A 160 12.93 1.89 21.32
CA GLY A 160 11.50 1.74 21.18
C GLY A 160 10.89 2.27 19.88
N SER A 161 11.69 2.62 18.86
CA SER A 161 11.16 2.90 17.51
C SER A 161 10.84 1.62 16.72
N TYR A 162 11.45 0.48 17.08
CA TYR A 162 11.23 -0.81 16.41
C TYR A 162 10.72 -1.91 17.35
N GLY A 163 10.12 -2.92 16.71
CA GLY A 163 9.78 -4.20 17.34
C GLY A 163 10.96 -5.16 17.38
N THR A 164 10.98 -6.07 18.35
CA THR A 164 12.06 -7.06 18.53
C THR A 164 11.56 -8.51 18.59
N ASN A 165 10.25 -8.72 18.61
CA ASN A 165 9.63 -10.04 18.81
C ASN A 165 8.39 -10.28 17.92
N GLY A 166 8.09 -9.37 17.00
CA GLY A 166 6.96 -9.50 16.07
C GLY A 166 7.23 -10.48 14.93
N PRO A 167 6.18 -11.05 14.31
CA PRO A 167 6.31 -12.10 13.30
C PRO A 167 6.85 -11.63 11.95
N ILE A 168 6.79 -10.33 11.63
CA ILE A 168 7.31 -9.80 10.37
C ILE A 168 8.78 -9.40 10.57
N ALA A 169 9.68 -10.06 9.86
CA ALA A 169 11.09 -9.69 9.87
C ALA A 169 11.26 -8.38 9.11
N ARG A 170 11.93 -7.42 9.76
CA ARG A 170 12.34 -6.15 9.20
C ARG A 170 13.87 -6.10 9.16
N SER A 171 14.45 -5.73 8.03
CA SER A 171 15.90 -5.55 7.92
C SER A 171 16.26 -4.36 7.04
N PHE A 172 17.42 -3.78 7.27
CA PHE A 172 18.09 -2.93 6.29
C PHE A 172 18.68 -3.80 5.16
N PRO A 173 19.08 -3.21 4.02
CA PRO A 173 19.66 -3.96 2.91
C PRO A 173 20.81 -4.88 3.36
N VAL A 174 20.94 -6.03 2.68
CA VAL A 174 22.14 -6.88 2.82
C VAL A 174 23.15 -6.59 1.71
N ALA A 175 22.70 -5.96 0.63
CA ALA A 175 23.51 -5.40 -0.43
C ALA A 175 23.03 -3.96 -0.67
N TYR A 176 23.99 -3.03 -0.72
CA TYR A 176 23.73 -1.61 -0.92
C TYR A 176 24.12 -1.21 -2.34
N SER A 177 23.40 -0.24 -2.90
CA SER A 177 23.74 0.36 -4.18
C SER A 177 24.94 1.29 -4.02
N GLU A 178 25.77 1.39 -5.05
CA GLU A 178 26.83 2.41 -5.11
C GLU A 178 26.25 3.83 -5.15
N LEU A 179 24.96 4.00 -5.46
CA LEU A 179 24.25 5.29 -5.43
C LEU A 179 23.76 5.69 -4.06
N ASP A 180 23.67 4.78 -3.09
CA ASP A 180 22.99 5.08 -1.83
C ASP A 180 23.68 6.24 -1.10
N LEU A 181 25.01 6.21 -0.98
CA LEU A 181 25.76 7.31 -0.37
C LEU A 181 25.76 8.58 -1.24
N PRO A 182 26.09 8.53 -2.55
CA PRO A 182 25.99 9.71 -3.40
C PRO A 182 24.63 10.40 -3.35
N PHE A 183 23.54 9.63 -3.31
CA PHE A 183 22.19 10.16 -3.19
C PHE A 183 21.95 10.90 -1.87
N LEU A 184 22.35 10.31 -0.75
CA LEU A 184 22.22 10.94 0.57
C LEU A 184 23.09 12.20 0.68
N GLU A 185 24.35 12.13 0.26
CA GLU A 185 25.32 13.24 0.27
C GLU A 185 24.84 14.40 -0.60
N THR A 186 24.36 14.12 -1.82
CA THR A 186 23.82 15.17 -2.70
C THR A 186 22.59 15.84 -2.09
N LEU A 187 21.72 15.09 -1.39
CA LEU A 187 20.59 15.67 -0.68
C LEU A 187 21.05 16.57 0.47
N GLU A 188 22.08 16.19 1.23
CA GLU A 188 22.66 17.04 2.27
C GLU A 188 23.25 18.34 1.70
N GLU A 189 23.94 18.29 0.57
CA GLU A 189 24.45 19.47 -0.16
C GLU A 189 23.30 20.40 -0.61
N LEU A 190 22.13 19.84 -0.91
CA LEU A 190 20.91 20.59 -1.23
C LEU A 190 20.12 21.05 0.01
N GLY A 191 20.66 20.85 1.21
CA GLY A 191 20.06 21.27 2.49
C GLY A 191 19.02 20.30 3.06
N VAL A 192 18.92 19.09 2.51
CA VAL A 192 18.04 18.02 3.01
C VAL A 192 18.82 17.17 4.00
N LYS A 193 18.48 17.28 5.28
CA LYS A 193 19.14 16.54 6.35
C LYS A 193 18.94 15.03 6.22
N THR A 194 20.01 14.26 6.40
CA THR A 194 19.89 12.81 6.62
C THR A 194 19.43 12.49 8.04
N VAL A 195 18.40 11.66 8.16
CA VAL A 195 17.77 11.23 9.40
C VAL A 195 18.24 9.83 9.74
N SER A 196 18.70 9.63 10.97
CA SER A 196 19.26 8.34 11.40
C SER A 196 18.22 7.29 11.79
N ASP A 197 17.04 7.74 12.22
CA ASP A 197 15.88 6.90 12.47
C ASP A 197 14.57 7.63 12.09
N PRO A 198 14.03 7.38 10.89
CA PRO A 198 12.75 7.98 10.46
C PRO A 198 11.54 7.35 11.18
N GLN A 199 11.71 6.26 11.95
CA GLN A 199 10.59 5.51 12.54
C GLN A 199 10.11 6.07 13.89
N THR A 200 10.67 7.20 14.32
CA THR A 200 10.36 7.93 15.56
C THR A 200 9.16 8.88 15.43
N GLY A 201 8.58 8.98 14.22
CA GLY A 201 7.43 9.84 13.92
C GLY A 201 7.80 11.14 13.22
N ASN A 202 9.10 11.41 13.06
CA ASN A 202 9.60 12.45 12.16
C ASN A 202 10.29 11.80 10.95
N ILE A 203 9.62 11.89 9.81
CA ILE A 203 10.09 11.32 8.54
C ILE A 203 10.59 12.40 7.58
N VAL A 204 10.84 13.64 8.00
CA VAL A 204 11.28 14.68 7.06
C VAL A 204 12.80 14.63 6.91
N GLY A 205 13.28 14.44 5.68
CA GLY A 205 14.71 14.35 5.35
C GLY A 205 15.02 13.24 4.35
N SER A 206 16.25 12.72 4.40
CA SER A 206 16.71 11.55 3.65
C SER A 206 17.18 10.44 4.58
N TRP A 207 17.04 9.16 4.21
CA TRP A 207 17.46 8.04 5.05
C TRP A 207 17.56 6.74 4.26
N MET A 208 18.23 5.75 4.85
CA MET A 208 18.17 4.38 4.37
C MET A 208 16.86 3.70 4.74
N ALA A 209 16.22 3.11 3.74
CA ALA A 209 15.00 2.36 3.93
C ALA A 209 15.24 1.00 4.59
N SER A 210 14.22 0.53 5.32
CA SER A 210 14.14 -0.84 5.83
C SER A 210 13.05 -1.62 5.11
N PHE A 211 13.17 -2.93 5.10
CA PHE A 211 12.36 -3.82 4.27
C PHE A 211 11.80 -4.99 5.07
N SER A 212 10.65 -5.50 4.64
CA SER A 212 10.03 -6.72 5.13
C SER A 212 10.75 -7.94 4.55
N ILE A 213 12.00 -8.13 4.93
CA ILE A 213 12.91 -9.17 4.45
C ILE A 213 13.52 -9.86 5.67
N ASP A 214 13.54 -11.19 5.65
CA ASP A 214 14.34 -11.96 6.61
C ASP A 214 15.81 -11.87 6.20
N ARG A 215 16.63 -11.22 7.04
CA ARG A 215 18.06 -11.02 6.78
C ARG A 215 18.84 -12.34 6.67
N LYS A 216 18.40 -13.41 7.36
CA LYS A 216 19.13 -14.69 7.39
C LYS A 216 18.95 -15.47 6.10
N THR A 217 17.73 -15.48 5.57
CA THR A 217 17.38 -16.24 4.36
C THR A 217 17.36 -15.37 3.10
N VAL A 218 17.42 -14.05 3.25
CA VAL A 218 17.30 -13.04 2.18
C VAL A 218 15.99 -13.20 1.40
N SER A 219 14.94 -13.67 2.08
CA SER A 219 13.62 -13.89 1.51
C SER A 219 12.60 -12.88 2.05
N ARG A 220 11.58 -12.59 1.25
CA ARG A 220 10.43 -11.77 1.66
C ARG A 220 9.82 -12.28 2.98
N SER A 221 9.69 -11.37 3.94
CA SER A 221 8.81 -11.53 5.10
C SER A 221 7.48 -10.83 4.84
N TYR A 222 6.36 -11.56 4.96
CA TYR A 222 5.05 -11.06 4.59
C TYR A 222 3.96 -11.84 5.33
N ALA A 223 2.68 -11.56 5.04
CA ALA A 223 1.57 -12.08 5.83
C ALA A 223 1.52 -13.61 5.91
N ILE A 224 1.94 -14.34 4.86
CA ILE A 224 2.02 -15.81 4.93
C ILE A 224 3.11 -16.25 5.91
N THR A 225 4.34 -15.79 5.73
CA THR A 225 5.49 -16.26 6.52
C THR A 225 5.42 -15.79 7.98
N GLY A 226 4.78 -14.65 8.25
CA GLY A 226 4.60 -14.14 9.60
C GLY A 226 3.36 -14.67 10.32
N TYR A 227 2.21 -14.76 9.64
CA TYR A 227 0.92 -15.01 10.30
C TYR A 227 0.26 -16.33 9.93
N TYR A 228 0.44 -16.85 8.71
CA TYR A 228 -0.22 -18.09 8.31
C TYR A 228 0.65 -19.33 8.56
N GLN A 229 1.80 -19.48 7.90
CA GLN A 229 2.64 -20.68 7.97
C GLN A 229 3.05 -21.08 9.39
N PRO A 230 3.43 -20.14 10.29
CA PRO A 230 3.74 -20.50 11.67
C PRO A 230 2.54 -21.02 12.46
N ASN A 231 1.31 -20.74 12.00
CA ASN A 231 0.07 -20.99 12.74
C ASN A 231 -0.89 -21.96 12.04
N MET A 232 -0.59 -22.39 10.81
CA MET A 232 -1.50 -23.22 9.98
C MET A 232 -1.77 -24.62 10.54
N HIS A 233 -0.97 -25.07 11.51
CA HIS A 233 -1.16 -26.34 12.21
C HIS A 233 -2.24 -26.28 13.30
N ARG A 234 -2.74 -25.08 13.63
CA ARG A 234 -3.75 -24.90 14.68
C ARG A 234 -5.10 -25.45 14.21
N PRO A 235 -5.74 -26.34 14.99
CA PRO A 235 -6.98 -27.00 14.56
C PRO A 235 -8.18 -26.06 14.47
N ASN A 236 -8.09 -24.85 15.05
CA ASN A 236 -9.12 -23.82 15.07
C ASN A 236 -8.87 -22.70 14.03
N PHE A 237 -7.87 -22.83 13.16
CA PHE A 237 -7.54 -21.84 12.13
C PHE A 237 -7.69 -22.44 10.73
N HIS A 238 -8.79 -22.11 10.05
CA HIS A 238 -9.13 -22.66 8.75
C HIS A 238 -8.98 -21.60 7.65
N VAL A 239 -8.33 -21.96 6.55
CA VAL A 239 -8.16 -21.08 5.38
C VAL A 239 -8.62 -21.83 4.14
N LEU A 240 -9.54 -21.23 3.39
CA LEU A 240 -9.99 -21.73 2.09
C LEU A 240 -9.57 -20.73 0.99
N THR A 241 -8.66 -21.16 0.13
CA THR A 241 -8.18 -20.39 -1.03
C THR A 241 -9.02 -20.64 -2.27
N SER A 242 -8.86 -19.81 -3.29
CA SER A 242 -9.69 -19.86 -4.52
C SER A 242 -11.19 -19.78 -4.21
N ALA A 243 -11.55 -19.07 -3.14
CA ALA A 243 -12.91 -18.87 -2.66
C ALA A 243 -13.25 -17.38 -2.68
N HIS A 244 -13.99 -16.97 -3.71
CA HIS A 244 -14.34 -15.57 -3.94
C HIS A 244 -15.65 -15.25 -3.22
N VAL A 245 -15.59 -14.49 -2.13
CA VAL A 245 -16.78 -13.99 -1.44
C VAL A 245 -17.54 -13.02 -2.33
N THR A 246 -18.85 -13.24 -2.49
CA THR A 246 -19.70 -12.43 -3.37
C THR A 246 -20.71 -11.58 -2.60
N LYS A 247 -21.03 -11.95 -1.36
CA LYS A 247 -22.07 -11.28 -0.56
C LYS A 247 -21.92 -11.60 0.93
N ILE A 248 -22.26 -10.65 1.80
CA ILE A 248 -22.47 -10.83 3.23
C ILE A 248 -23.92 -11.23 3.46
N LEU A 249 -24.14 -12.29 4.24
CA LEU A 249 -25.47 -12.75 4.62
C LEU A 249 -25.90 -12.03 5.88
N THR A 250 -27.02 -11.30 5.81
CA THR A 250 -27.53 -10.50 6.93
C THR A 250 -28.90 -10.97 7.39
N ARG A 251 -29.18 -10.76 8.69
CA ARG A 251 -30.50 -10.87 9.28
C ARG A 251 -30.87 -9.54 9.92
N ARG A 252 -32.15 -9.15 9.86
CA ARG A 252 -32.65 -7.98 10.58
C ARG A 252 -33.24 -8.45 11.92
N ASP A 253 -32.71 -7.91 13.00
CA ASP A 253 -33.16 -8.13 14.37
C ASP A 253 -33.77 -6.83 14.93
N ALA A 254 -34.24 -6.85 16.18
CA ALA A 254 -34.85 -5.67 16.81
C ALA A 254 -33.86 -4.49 16.94
N ASP A 255 -32.58 -4.79 17.15
CA ASP A 255 -31.52 -3.81 17.42
C ASP A 255 -30.78 -3.36 16.15
N GLY A 256 -31.11 -3.91 14.97
CA GLY A 256 -30.50 -3.53 13.71
C GLY A 256 -30.25 -4.69 12.76
N VAL A 257 -29.25 -4.52 11.89
CA VAL A 257 -28.84 -5.53 10.90
C VAL A 257 -27.62 -6.26 11.42
N VAL A 258 -27.68 -7.59 11.44
CA VAL A 258 -26.63 -8.47 11.94
C VAL A 258 -26.05 -9.28 10.78
N ALA A 259 -24.72 -9.24 10.61
CA ALA A 259 -24.01 -10.14 9.70
C ALA A 259 -23.97 -11.55 10.30
N THR A 260 -24.45 -12.53 9.56
CA THR A 260 -24.59 -13.93 10.02
C THR A 260 -23.66 -14.90 9.30
N GLY A 261 -22.99 -14.44 8.25
CA GLY A 261 -22.16 -15.26 7.40
C GLY A 261 -21.88 -14.60 6.06
N VAL A 262 -21.42 -15.41 5.11
CA VAL A 262 -21.06 -14.97 3.76
C VAL A 262 -21.47 -16.00 2.72
N GLN A 263 -21.78 -15.52 1.53
CA GLN A 263 -21.88 -16.32 0.32
C GLN A 263 -20.55 -16.22 -0.45
N PHE A 264 -20.04 -17.35 -0.92
CA PHE A 264 -18.81 -17.38 -1.71
C PHE A 264 -18.91 -18.36 -2.88
N LYS A 265 -18.11 -18.11 -3.91
CA LYS A 265 -17.97 -18.93 -5.11
C LYS A 265 -16.65 -19.68 -5.06
N HIS A 266 -16.69 -20.99 -5.25
CA HIS A 266 -15.53 -21.86 -5.35
C HIS A 266 -15.75 -22.89 -6.46
N ASN A 267 -14.81 -23.00 -7.41
CA ASN A 267 -14.94 -23.87 -8.59
C ASN A 267 -16.29 -23.74 -9.32
N ASN A 268 -16.76 -22.49 -9.49
CA ASN A 268 -18.06 -22.14 -10.08
C ASN A 268 -19.33 -22.58 -9.32
N VAL A 269 -19.19 -23.15 -8.13
CA VAL A 269 -20.29 -23.50 -7.24
C VAL A 269 -20.42 -22.44 -6.15
N ILE A 270 -21.66 -22.11 -5.79
CA ILE A 270 -21.98 -21.18 -4.71
C ILE A 270 -22.16 -21.94 -3.41
N TYR A 271 -21.51 -21.43 -2.36
CA TYR A 271 -21.54 -21.95 -1.00
C TYR A 271 -21.90 -20.83 -0.03
N ALA A 272 -22.24 -21.20 1.20
CA ALA A 272 -22.43 -20.29 2.31
C ALA A 272 -21.71 -20.78 3.55
N ALA A 273 -21.09 -19.87 4.30
CA ALA A 273 -20.48 -20.15 5.60
C ALA A 273 -21.05 -19.17 6.64
N SER A 274 -21.29 -19.65 7.87
CA SER A 274 -21.85 -18.85 8.96
C SER A 274 -20.78 -18.41 9.96
N ALA A 275 -21.02 -17.27 10.59
CA ALA A 275 -20.22 -16.76 11.71
C ALA A 275 -21.13 -16.54 12.92
N LYS A 276 -20.67 -16.95 14.11
CA LYS A 276 -21.41 -16.78 15.37
C LYS A 276 -21.24 -15.39 15.96
N GLN A 277 -20.06 -14.80 15.81
CA GLN A 277 -19.71 -13.50 16.39
C GLN A 277 -19.68 -12.44 15.29
N GLU A 278 -18.67 -12.48 14.42
CA GLU A 278 -18.44 -11.40 13.46
C GLU A 278 -18.00 -11.91 12.08
N VAL A 279 -18.37 -11.13 11.07
CA VAL A 279 -17.79 -11.19 9.73
C VAL A 279 -16.86 -9.99 9.58
N ILE A 280 -15.57 -10.24 9.38
CA ILE A 280 -14.54 -9.21 9.30
C ILE A 280 -14.11 -9.02 7.84
N LEU A 281 -14.31 -7.82 7.31
CA LEU A 281 -13.89 -7.47 5.97
C LEU A 281 -12.39 -7.14 5.92
N SER A 282 -11.67 -7.81 5.02
CA SER A 282 -10.22 -7.64 4.79
C SER A 282 -9.86 -7.87 3.32
N ALA A 283 -10.80 -7.66 2.40
CA ALA A 283 -10.64 -7.86 0.96
C ALA A 283 -9.83 -6.73 0.28
N GLY A 284 -9.21 -5.86 1.06
CA GLY A 284 -8.48 -4.67 0.60
C GLY A 284 -9.40 -3.50 0.27
N ALA A 285 -8.78 -2.34 0.02
CA ALA A 285 -9.47 -1.05 -0.14
C ALA A 285 -10.46 -0.99 -1.32
N PHE A 286 -10.33 -1.88 -2.31
CA PHE A 286 -11.18 -1.88 -3.50
C PHE A 286 -12.34 -2.87 -3.40
N GLN A 287 -12.08 -4.09 -2.97
CA GLN A 287 -13.11 -5.13 -2.96
C GLN A 287 -13.95 -5.11 -1.68
N THR A 288 -13.44 -4.55 -0.58
CA THR A 288 -14.23 -4.40 0.66
C THR A 288 -15.50 -3.56 0.44
N PRO A 289 -15.43 -2.33 -0.08
CA PRO A 289 -16.64 -1.57 -0.40
C PRO A 289 -17.51 -2.25 -1.45
N GLN A 290 -16.91 -2.89 -2.46
CA GLN A 290 -17.67 -3.65 -3.47
C GLN A 290 -18.53 -4.76 -2.83
N ILE A 291 -17.96 -5.53 -1.90
CA ILE A 291 -18.67 -6.60 -1.20
C ILE A 291 -19.79 -6.02 -0.33
N LEU A 292 -19.57 -4.88 0.34
CA LEU A 292 -20.61 -4.19 1.10
C LEU A 292 -21.78 -3.79 0.21
N GLU A 293 -21.51 -3.13 -0.92
CA GLU A 293 -22.56 -2.69 -1.85
C GLU A 293 -23.31 -3.89 -2.46
N LEU A 294 -22.62 -4.96 -2.89
CA LEU A 294 -23.25 -6.21 -3.35
C LEU A 294 -24.11 -6.88 -2.27
N SER A 295 -23.89 -6.52 -1.00
CA SER A 295 -24.65 -6.97 0.16
C SER A 295 -25.81 -6.04 0.52
N GLY A 296 -26.02 -4.97 -0.24
CA GLY A 296 -27.05 -3.96 0.03
C GLY A 296 -26.65 -2.93 1.09
N ILE A 297 -25.35 -2.81 1.41
CA ILE A 297 -24.82 -1.83 2.37
C ILE A 297 -24.05 -0.78 1.58
N GLY A 298 -24.63 0.40 1.40
CA GLY A 298 -24.05 1.44 0.55
C GLY A 298 -25.03 2.56 0.21
N ASN A 299 -24.71 3.36 -0.81
CA ASN A 299 -25.57 4.45 -1.28
C ASN A 299 -26.86 3.91 -1.92
N PRO A 300 -28.07 4.19 -1.38
CA PRO A 300 -29.33 3.63 -1.88
C PRO A 300 -29.59 3.92 -3.35
N SER A 301 -29.15 5.08 -3.86
CA SER A 301 -29.30 5.44 -5.27
C SER A 301 -28.48 4.53 -6.18
N ILE A 302 -27.20 4.31 -5.83
CA ILE A 302 -26.29 3.40 -6.56
C ILE A 302 -26.80 1.95 -6.50
N LEU A 303 -27.24 1.52 -5.32
CA LEU A 303 -27.78 0.16 -5.12
C LEU A 303 -29.03 -0.07 -5.98
N LYS A 304 -29.96 0.90 -5.99
CA LYS A 304 -31.19 0.84 -6.79
C LYS A 304 -30.91 0.78 -8.29
N GLU A 305 -29.93 1.54 -8.79
CA GLU A 305 -29.50 1.49 -10.20
C GLU A 305 -29.03 0.10 -10.63
N HIS A 306 -28.50 -0.69 -9.69
CA HIS A 306 -28.03 -2.06 -9.91
C HIS A 306 -29.06 -3.13 -9.53
N GLY A 307 -30.30 -2.74 -9.20
CA GLY A 307 -31.37 -3.67 -8.80
C GLY A 307 -31.13 -4.34 -7.45
N LEU A 308 -30.32 -3.73 -6.58
CA LEU A 308 -30.01 -4.23 -5.24
C LEU A 308 -30.93 -3.57 -4.21
N GLU A 309 -31.46 -4.38 -3.29
CA GLU A 309 -32.18 -3.88 -2.12
C GLU A 309 -31.22 -3.22 -1.14
N THR A 310 -31.59 -2.05 -0.63
CA THR A 310 -30.84 -1.37 0.43
C THR A 310 -31.14 -2.01 1.78
N VAL A 311 -30.14 -2.66 2.36
CA VAL A 311 -30.17 -3.23 3.71
C VAL A 311 -29.77 -2.17 4.75
N ILE A 312 -28.69 -1.43 4.47
CA ILE A 312 -28.20 -0.31 5.27
C ILE A 312 -27.85 0.84 4.32
N ASP A 313 -28.44 2.02 4.58
CA ASP A 313 -28.08 3.27 3.92
C ASP A 313 -26.77 3.78 4.51
N LEU A 314 -25.68 3.61 3.75
CA LEU A 314 -24.34 4.03 4.15
C LEU A 314 -23.62 4.63 2.93
N PRO A 315 -23.90 5.88 2.56
CA PRO A 315 -23.47 6.45 1.29
C PRO A 315 -21.96 6.66 1.18
N GLY A 316 -21.21 6.57 2.29
CA GLY A 316 -19.75 6.62 2.27
C GLY A 316 -19.07 5.33 1.80
N VAL A 317 -19.80 4.22 1.63
CA VAL A 317 -19.21 2.98 1.08
C VAL A 317 -18.82 3.21 -0.38
N GLY A 318 -17.54 3.01 -0.69
CA GLY A 318 -16.97 3.23 -2.02
C GLY A 318 -16.46 4.66 -2.23
N GLU A 319 -16.83 5.60 -1.38
CA GLU A 319 -16.37 6.99 -1.46
C GLU A 319 -15.00 7.17 -0.78
N ASN A 320 -14.43 8.37 -0.94
CA ASN A 320 -13.17 8.77 -0.30
C ASN A 320 -11.99 7.84 -0.64
N LEU A 321 -11.87 7.45 -1.91
CA LEU A 321 -10.73 6.68 -2.41
C LEU A 321 -9.52 7.60 -2.62
N HIS A 322 -8.44 7.32 -1.89
CA HIS A 322 -7.17 8.03 -1.98
C HIS A 322 -6.06 7.07 -2.43
N PRO A 323 -5.79 6.95 -3.75
CA PRO A 323 -4.59 6.27 -4.21
C PRO A 323 -3.38 7.18 -3.99
N ALA A 324 -2.18 6.61 -3.85
CA ALA A 324 -0.97 7.39 -4.06
C ALA A 324 -0.88 7.71 -5.56
N VAL A 325 -0.88 9.00 -5.91
CA VAL A 325 -0.95 9.43 -7.31
C VAL A 325 0.20 10.37 -7.68
N ALA A 326 1.42 9.89 -7.53
CA ALA A 326 2.58 10.49 -8.16
C ALA A 326 3.73 9.50 -8.07
N LYS A 327 4.18 9.00 -9.22
CA LYS A 327 5.44 8.28 -9.33
C LYS A 327 6.17 8.83 -10.54
N HIS A 328 7.11 9.74 -10.33
CA HIS A 328 8.10 10.07 -11.35
C HIS A 328 9.32 9.19 -11.13
N HIS A 329 9.78 8.55 -12.19
CA HIS A 329 10.97 7.71 -12.20
C HIS A 329 12.03 8.41 -13.05
N THR A 330 13.23 8.57 -12.50
CA THR A 330 14.42 8.92 -13.27
C THR A 330 15.33 7.70 -13.21
N GLU A 331 15.60 7.10 -14.36
CA GLU A 331 16.48 5.94 -14.46
C GLU A 331 17.93 6.42 -14.59
N LEU A 332 18.79 5.95 -13.68
CA LEU A 332 20.23 6.09 -13.78
C LEU A 332 20.76 4.74 -14.31
N TYR A 333 21.24 4.71 -15.55
CA TYR A 333 21.74 3.49 -16.19
C TYR A 333 23.13 3.11 -15.68
N PHE A 334 23.30 1.82 -15.39
CA PHE A 334 24.58 1.19 -15.08
C PHE A 334 25.05 0.35 -16.25
N ASN A 335 26.33 0.51 -16.60
CA ASN A 335 27.03 -0.47 -17.41
C ASN A 335 27.37 -1.66 -16.49
N GLU A 336 26.77 -2.83 -16.77
CA GLU A 336 26.97 -4.12 -16.09
C GLU A 336 26.76 -4.16 -14.56
N GLN A 337 25.59 -4.65 -14.12
CA GLN A 337 25.38 -4.96 -12.72
C GLN A 337 26.01 -6.31 -12.33
N LYS A 338 27.02 -6.26 -11.45
CA LYS A 338 27.45 -7.39 -10.62
C LYS A 338 26.85 -7.26 -9.22
N GLY A 339 25.70 -7.87 -8.96
CA GLY A 339 25.13 -7.96 -7.61
C GLY A 339 23.70 -8.51 -7.54
N LEU A 340 23.40 -9.30 -6.50
CA LEU A 340 22.02 -9.71 -6.19
C LEU A 340 21.22 -8.52 -5.65
N PHE A 341 20.14 -8.15 -6.33
CA PHE A 341 19.19 -7.18 -5.77
C PHE A 341 18.43 -7.76 -4.60
N THR A 342 18.56 -7.13 -3.45
CA THR A 342 17.77 -7.48 -2.26
C THR A 342 16.52 -6.62 -2.12
N SER A 343 16.44 -5.47 -2.81
CA SER A 343 15.25 -4.60 -2.91
C SER A 343 15.43 -3.63 -4.09
N PRO A 344 14.35 -3.17 -4.76
CA PRO A 344 14.43 -2.17 -5.84
C PRO A 344 14.73 -0.74 -5.35
N PHE A 345 14.63 -0.49 -4.05
CA PHE A 345 14.93 0.81 -3.42
C PHE A 345 15.78 0.57 -2.17
N SER A 346 16.65 1.51 -1.81
CA SER A 346 17.54 1.39 -0.64
C SER A 346 17.70 2.70 0.14
N ALA A 347 17.68 3.86 -0.54
CA ALA A 347 17.58 5.18 0.06
C ALA A 347 16.25 5.88 -0.31
N VAL A 348 15.71 6.70 0.60
CA VAL A 348 14.43 7.42 0.45
C VAL A 348 14.59 8.84 0.97
N ALA A 349 13.84 9.77 0.40
CA ALA A 349 13.67 11.11 0.95
C ALA A 349 12.21 11.51 0.97
N ILE A 350 11.78 12.19 2.04
CA ILE A 350 10.51 12.89 2.13
C ILE A 350 10.81 14.34 2.45
N LEU A 351 10.38 15.21 1.55
CA LEU A 351 10.61 16.64 1.64
C LEU A 351 9.28 17.33 1.91
N PRO A 352 9.25 18.35 2.78
CA PRO A 352 8.07 19.17 2.91
C PRO A 352 7.89 19.93 1.60
N LEU A 353 6.64 20.14 1.18
CA LEU A 353 6.31 20.89 -0.04
C LEU A 353 6.94 22.29 -0.08
N GLN A 354 7.20 22.87 1.09
CA GLN A 354 7.88 24.15 1.26
C GLN A 354 9.32 24.18 0.70
N GLY A 355 10.00 23.03 0.57
CA GLY A 355 11.40 22.94 0.12
C GLY A 355 11.61 23.11 -1.39
N PHE A 356 10.56 23.12 -2.20
CA PHE A 356 10.62 23.22 -3.67
C PHE A 356 10.40 24.65 -4.21
N SER A 357 10.33 25.65 -3.33
CA SER A 357 9.82 26.98 -3.67
C SER A 357 10.83 27.87 -4.40
N SER A 358 10.62 28.08 -5.71
CA SER A 358 11.17 29.26 -6.41
C SER A 358 10.15 30.07 -7.23
N HIS A 359 8.85 29.73 -7.24
CA HIS A 359 7.86 30.44 -8.07
C HIS A 359 6.49 30.67 -7.41
N SER A 360 5.79 31.73 -7.86
CA SER A 360 4.62 32.37 -7.23
C SER A 360 3.36 31.51 -7.03
N ALA A 361 3.25 30.34 -7.68
CA ALA A 361 2.13 29.41 -7.48
C ALA A 361 2.31 28.62 -6.18
N THR A 362 3.53 28.10 -5.97
CA THR A 362 3.97 27.49 -4.71
C THR A 362 4.02 28.51 -3.58
N GLU A 363 4.16 29.81 -3.86
CA GLU A 363 4.08 30.86 -2.85
C GLU A 363 2.64 31.12 -2.38
N LYS A 364 1.64 30.96 -3.26
CA LYS A 364 0.21 31.00 -2.89
C LYS A 364 -0.22 29.75 -2.12
N ILE A 365 0.30 28.57 -2.51
CA ILE A 365 0.12 27.32 -1.76
C ILE A 365 0.89 27.38 -0.43
N ALA A 366 2.13 27.85 -0.42
CA ALA A 366 2.89 28.09 0.81
C ALA A 366 2.23 29.15 1.69
N GLN A 367 1.44 30.09 1.14
CA GLN A 367 0.64 31.06 1.91
C GLN A 367 -0.69 30.48 2.41
N SER A 368 -1.34 29.55 1.70
CA SER A 368 -2.45 28.77 2.27
C SER A 368 -1.95 27.78 3.34
N VAL A 369 -0.72 27.30 3.17
CA VAL A 369 0.11 26.51 4.10
C VAL A 369 0.88 27.41 5.10
N LYS A 370 0.82 28.74 5.04
CA LYS A 370 1.27 29.59 6.17
C LYS A 370 0.32 29.45 7.36
N GLY A 371 -0.87 28.92 7.11
CA GLY A 371 -1.71 28.29 8.10
C GLY A 371 -1.35 26.83 8.38
N LEU A 372 -0.09 26.41 8.21
CA LEU A 372 0.49 25.11 8.59
C LEU A 372 1.82 25.34 9.35
N ASN A 373 1.86 26.40 10.15
CA ASN A 373 2.64 26.34 11.39
C ASN A 373 2.13 25.15 12.22
N ALA A 374 2.97 24.61 13.08
CA ALA A 374 2.62 23.60 14.09
C ALA A 374 1.37 23.98 14.95
N ASP A 375 0.87 25.21 14.83
CA ASP A 375 -0.31 25.76 15.49
C ASP A 375 -1.62 25.69 14.67
N SER A 376 -1.61 25.18 13.44
CA SER A 376 -2.86 24.93 12.71
C SER A 376 -3.33 23.51 12.96
N PRO A 377 -4.57 23.31 13.45
CA PRO A 377 -5.04 21.97 13.76
C PRO A 377 -5.06 21.15 12.48
N VAL A 378 -4.16 20.17 12.38
CA VAL A 378 -4.11 19.16 11.32
C VAL A 378 -5.52 18.57 11.10
N GLU A 379 -6.31 18.46 12.17
CA GLU A 379 -7.75 18.18 12.19
C GLU A 379 -8.58 19.03 11.20
N LYS A 380 -8.38 20.36 11.16
CA LYS A 380 -9.15 21.27 10.29
C LYS A 380 -8.82 21.03 8.82
N LEU A 381 -7.56 20.73 8.51
CA LEU A 381 -7.13 20.40 7.16
C LEU A 381 -7.63 19.03 6.74
N PHE A 382 -7.50 18.01 7.60
CA PHE A 382 -8.05 16.69 7.35
C PHE A 382 -9.57 16.69 7.19
N LYS A 383 -10.31 17.50 7.97
CA LYS A 383 -11.77 17.66 7.79
C LYS A 383 -12.12 18.35 6.49
N GLN A 384 -11.46 19.46 6.16
CA GLN A 384 -11.62 20.12 4.85
C GLN A 384 -11.26 19.18 3.69
N TRP A 385 -10.31 18.27 3.90
CA TRP A 385 -9.84 17.30 2.93
C TRP A 385 -10.82 16.13 2.72
N ILE A 386 -11.45 15.63 3.79
CA ILE A 386 -12.51 14.60 3.75
C ILE A 386 -13.80 15.14 3.12
N ASP A 387 -14.14 16.39 3.39
CA ASP A 387 -15.38 17.01 2.93
C ASP A 387 -15.34 17.50 1.46
N ASP A 388 -14.20 17.34 0.78
CA ASP A 388 -14.01 17.84 -0.58
C ASP A 388 -14.54 16.85 -1.64
N PRO A 389 -15.58 17.24 -2.40
CA PRO A 389 -16.28 16.37 -3.36
C PRO A 389 -15.46 16.01 -4.60
N ASN A 390 -14.23 16.50 -4.73
CA ASN A 390 -13.34 16.24 -5.86
C ASN A 390 -12.41 15.03 -5.68
N HIS A 391 -12.42 14.37 -4.53
CA HIS A 391 -11.60 13.19 -4.27
C HIS A 391 -12.10 11.94 -5.00
N GLY A 392 -11.26 10.90 -5.07
CA GLY A 392 -11.55 9.67 -5.80
C GLY A 392 -12.83 9.00 -5.31
N GLN A 393 -13.65 8.56 -6.25
CA GLN A 393 -14.86 7.77 -5.98
C GLN A 393 -14.66 6.35 -6.51
N MET A 394 -15.09 5.36 -5.76
CA MET A 394 -15.30 4.02 -6.28
C MET A 394 -16.80 3.81 -6.38
N GLU A 395 -17.31 3.73 -7.60
CA GLU A 395 -18.71 3.40 -7.82
C GLU A 395 -18.83 1.90 -8.10
N LEU A 396 -19.84 1.26 -7.50
CA LEU A 396 -20.26 -0.05 -7.96
C LEU A 396 -20.68 0.02 -9.43
N ALA A 397 -20.11 -0.86 -10.24
CA ALA A 397 -20.87 -1.53 -11.29
C ALA A 397 -20.59 -3.04 -11.15
N LEU A 398 -21.41 -3.88 -11.78
CA LEU A 398 -21.21 -5.35 -11.86
C LEU A 398 -19.76 -5.74 -12.28
N SER A 399 -19.01 -4.80 -12.85
CA SER A 399 -17.55 -4.72 -12.88
C SER A 399 -17.06 -3.49 -12.09
N LEU A 400 -16.15 -3.65 -11.12
CA LEU A 400 -15.59 -2.58 -10.29
C LEU A 400 -15.14 -1.35 -11.11
N ARG A 401 -15.68 -0.15 -10.83
CA ARG A 401 -15.25 1.10 -11.49
C ARG A 401 -14.45 1.95 -10.50
N LEU A 402 -13.12 1.95 -10.68
CA LEU A 402 -12.21 2.74 -9.85
C LEU A 402 -12.05 4.13 -10.47
N ARG A 403 -12.53 5.18 -9.80
CA ARG A 403 -12.31 6.58 -10.19
C ARG A 403 -11.37 7.25 -9.19
N PRO A 404 -10.06 7.03 -9.31
CA PRO A 404 -9.09 7.69 -8.44
C PRO A 404 -9.09 9.21 -8.53
N ASN A 405 -9.74 9.80 -9.55
CA ASN A 405 -9.87 11.25 -9.79
C ASN A 405 -8.51 11.97 -9.73
N VAL A 406 -7.54 11.36 -10.40
CA VAL A 406 -6.16 11.87 -10.45
C VAL A 406 -6.11 13.22 -11.13
N GLY A 407 -5.43 14.18 -10.51
CA GLY A 407 -5.18 15.51 -11.06
C GLY A 407 -6.44 16.39 -11.10
N VAL A 408 -7.44 16.10 -10.27
CA VAL A 408 -8.58 17.02 -10.06
C VAL A 408 -8.16 18.24 -9.25
N HIS A 409 -7.18 18.10 -8.36
CA HIS A 409 -6.54 19.25 -7.72
C HIS A 409 -5.52 19.87 -8.66
N LEU A 410 -5.76 21.13 -9.05
CA LEU A 410 -4.87 21.91 -9.92
C LEU A 410 -3.45 22.05 -9.36
N ASP A 411 -3.28 21.81 -8.06
CA ASP A 411 -2.01 21.85 -7.33
C ASP A 411 -1.18 20.56 -7.50
N ASP A 412 -1.79 19.41 -7.81
CA ASP A 412 -1.08 18.13 -8.00
C ASP A 412 -0.16 18.18 -9.23
N ALA A 413 -0.63 18.77 -10.31
CA ALA A 413 0.12 18.89 -11.56
C ALA A 413 1.31 19.87 -11.44
N ASP A 414 1.14 20.95 -10.68
CA ASP A 414 2.26 21.88 -10.39
C ASP A 414 3.28 21.26 -9.45
N MET A 415 2.82 20.56 -8.41
CA MET A 415 3.69 19.81 -7.52
C MET A 415 4.53 18.78 -8.29
N LEU A 416 3.92 18.06 -9.24
CA LEU A 416 4.64 17.13 -10.12
C LEU A 416 5.70 17.83 -10.97
N VAL A 417 5.39 18.99 -11.54
CA VAL A 417 6.36 19.79 -12.31
C VAL A 417 7.57 20.16 -11.46
N GLU A 418 7.35 20.68 -10.26
CA GLU A 418 8.44 21.08 -9.37
C GLU A 418 9.22 19.88 -8.83
N ALA A 419 8.55 18.75 -8.57
CA ALA A 419 9.21 17.50 -8.19
C ALA A 419 10.14 17.00 -9.31
N VAL A 420 9.71 17.03 -10.58
CA VAL A 420 10.54 16.64 -11.72
C VAL A 420 11.76 17.55 -11.85
N LYS A 421 11.57 18.88 -11.74
CA LYS A 421 12.71 19.83 -11.78
C LYS A 421 13.70 19.58 -10.66
N PHE A 422 13.21 19.32 -9.44
CA PHE A 422 14.07 19.01 -8.32
C PHE A 422 14.84 17.71 -8.52
N ILE A 423 14.20 16.65 -9.01
CA ILE A 423 14.89 15.39 -9.31
C ILE A 423 15.97 15.60 -10.37
N ARG A 424 15.71 16.40 -11.40
CA ARG A 424 16.72 16.77 -12.41
C ARG A 424 17.90 17.51 -11.78
N LYS A 425 17.63 18.51 -10.94
CA LYS A 425 18.67 19.23 -10.20
C LYS A 425 19.48 18.28 -9.33
N LEU A 426 18.81 17.38 -8.59
CA LEU A 426 19.44 16.37 -7.75
C LEU A 426 20.41 15.49 -8.55
N THR A 427 19.98 14.94 -9.69
CA THR A 427 20.83 14.08 -10.52
C THR A 427 22.01 14.80 -11.18
N LEU A 428 21.96 16.13 -11.29
CA LEU A 428 23.03 16.96 -11.85
C LEU A 428 23.87 17.66 -10.76
N THR A 429 23.71 17.27 -9.50
CA THR A 429 24.49 17.82 -8.39
C THR A 429 25.49 16.77 -7.90
N LEU A 430 26.75 17.16 -7.67
CA LEU A 430 27.75 16.27 -7.10
C LEU A 430 27.35 15.78 -5.69
N PRO A 431 27.77 14.59 -5.27
CA PRO A 431 28.48 13.56 -6.05
C PRO A 431 27.61 12.78 -7.06
N LEU A 432 26.27 12.83 -6.98
CA LEU A 432 25.38 12.04 -7.81
C LEU A 432 25.55 12.29 -9.32
N GLU A 433 25.91 13.51 -9.72
CA GLU A 433 26.23 13.90 -11.11
C GLU A 433 27.26 12.96 -11.76
N GLN A 434 28.21 12.40 -11.01
CA GLN A 434 29.24 11.51 -11.55
C GLN A 434 28.66 10.21 -12.13
N PHE A 435 27.46 9.83 -11.71
CA PHE A 435 26.74 8.65 -12.16
C PHE A 435 25.70 8.97 -13.23
N HIS A 436 25.45 10.24 -13.51
CA HIS A 436 24.48 10.65 -14.52
C HIS A 436 25.05 10.45 -15.93
N GLN A 437 24.25 9.82 -16.80
CA GLN A 437 24.57 9.68 -18.22
C GLN A 437 23.58 10.48 -19.08
N GLU A 438 22.29 10.21 -18.91
CA GLU A 438 21.22 10.89 -19.64
C GLU A 438 19.88 10.86 -18.89
N PHE A 439 18.94 11.70 -19.30
CA PHE A 439 17.55 11.66 -18.85
C PHE A 439 16.70 10.85 -19.84
N VAL A 440 16.30 9.64 -19.44
CA VAL A 440 15.38 8.80 -20.24
C VAL A 440 13.93 9.23 -20.08
N GLU A 441 13.51 9.53 -18.86
CA GLU A 441 12.23 10.16 -18.55
C GLU A 441 12.48 11.63 -18.14
N PRO A 442 11.60 12.60 -18.48
CA PRO A 442 10.29 12.44 -19.12
C PRO A 442 10.29 12.34 -20.66
N GLY A 443 11.37 11.81 -21.23
CA GLY A 443 11.52 11.58 -22.67
C GLY A 443 12.43 12.62 -23.34
N PRO A 444 12.86 12.34 -24.58
CA PRO A 444 13.85 13.16 -25.29
C PRO A 444 13.37 14.58 -25.61
N LYS A 445 12.07 14.86 -25.45
CA LYS A 445 11.46 16.17 -25.73
C LYS A 445 11.46 17.14 -24.54
N ILE A 446 11.81 16.67 -23.35
CA ILE A 446 11.79 17.46 -22.12
C ILE A 446 13.13 17.28 -21.45
N GLN A 447 14.07 18.15 -21.82
CA GLN A 447 15.47 18.07 -21.44
C GLN A 447 15.92 19.28 -20.62
N THR A 448 15.00 20.21 -20.34
CA THR A 448 15.25 21.42 -19.56
C THR A 448 14.09 21.73 -18.60
N ASP A 449 14.37 22.52 -17.56
CA ASP A 449 13.34 23.00 -16.63
C ASP A 449 12.28 23.86 -17.33
N LYS A 450 12.66 24.53 -18.42
CA LYS A 450 11.75 25.34 -19.25
C LYS A 450 10.75 24.48 -20.02
N GLU A 451 11.16 23.29 -20.43
CA GLU A 451 10.31 22.31 -21.13
C GLU A 451 9.45 21.50 -20.13
N THR A 452 9.88 21.42 -18.87
CA THR A 452 9.18 20.75 -17.77
C THR A 452 7.95 21.57 -17.34
N THR A 453 6.87 21.41 -18.10
CA THR A 453 5.58 22.11 -17.91
C THR A 453 4.44 21.10 -17.77
N ARG A 454 3.28 21.54 -17.26
CA ARG A 454 2.08 20.67 -17.18
C ARG A 454 1.78 19.95 -18.51
N ASN A 455 1.84 20.67 -19.63
CA ASN A 455 1.60 20.11 -20.96
C ASN A 455 2.74 19.22 -21.46
N GLY A 456 3.98 19.47 -21.02
CA GLY A 456 5.11 18.56 -21.29
C GLY A 456 4.90 17.22 -20.58
N LEU A 457 4.57 17.28 -19.30
CA LEU A 457 4.42 16.09 -18.45
C LEU A 457 3.10 15.34 -18.68
N SER A 458 2.10 15.94 -19.34
CA SER A 458 0.79 15.32 -19.49
C SER A 458 0.77 14.05 -20.36
N ASN A 459 1.80 13.87 -21.20
CA ASN A 459 2.00 12.65 -21.99
C ASN A 459 2.87 11.60 -21.29
N LEU A 460 3.39 11.87 -20.09
CA LEU A 460 4.24 10.93 -19.39
C LEU A 460 3.47 9.70 -18.98
N ASP A 461 3.92 8.55 -19.45
CA ASP A 461 3.39 7.28 -19.01
C ASP A 461 4.08 6.89 -17.69
N LEU A 462 3.74 7.60 -16.61
CA LEU A 462 4.30 7.44 -15.26
C LEU A 462 4.16 6.00 -14.68
N LEU A 463 3.48 5.10 -15.38
CA LEU A 463 3.39 3.67 -15.08
C LEU A 463 3.93 2.76 -16.19
N ALA A 464 4.12 3.24 -17.44
CA ALA A 464 4.65 2.41 -18.52
C ALA A 464 6.16 2.52 -18.71
N SER A 465 6.85 3.45 -18.03
CA SER A 465 8.31 3.56 -18.02
C SER A 465 9.01 2.33 -17.44
N PHE A 466 8.31 1.52 -16.63
CA PHE A 466 8.83 0.20 -16.29
C PHE A 466 8.66 -0.68 -17.52
N GLY A 467 9.73 -0.81 -18.32
CA GLY A 467 9.77 -1.67 -19.49
C GLY A 467 9.23 -3.07 -19.18
N TYR A 468 7.93 -3.27 -19.40
CA TYR A 468 7.24 -4.55 -19.21
C TYR A 468 7.71 -5.59 -20.24
N SER A 469 8.59 -5.22 -21.19
CA SER A 469 9.03 -6.08 -22.29
C SER A 469 10.44 -6.66 -22.17
N GLU A 470 11.31 -6.15 -21.28
CA GLU A 470 12.74 -6.55 -21.30
C GLU A 470 13.19 -7.43 -20.13
N TYR A 471 12.30 -7.72 -19.16
CA TYR A 471 12.59 -8.61 -18.03
C TYR A 471 11.82 -9.95 -18.07
N ALA A 472 11.38 -10.38 -19.26
CA ALA A 472 11.04 -11.78 -19.49
C ALA A 472 12.32 -12.51 -19.94
N PRO A 473 12.59 -13.73 -19.43
CA PRO A 473 13.82 -14.48 -19.75
C PRO A 473 13.98 -14.78 -21.26
#